data_AF-A0A4D6MHY5-F1
#
_entry.id   AF-A0A4D6MHY5-F1
#
_cell.length_a   1.000
_cell.length_b   1.000
_cell.length_c   1.000
_cell.angle_alpha   90.00
_cell.angle_beta   90.00
_cell.angle_gamma   90.00
#
_symmetry.space_group_name_H-M   'P 1'
#
loop_
_entity.id
_entity.type
_entity.pdbx_description
1 polymer ?
#
loop_
_entity_poly.entity_id
_entity_poly.type
_entity_poly.pdbx_seq_one_letter_code
_entity_poly.pdbx_strand_id
1 'polypeptide(L)'
;MGMSKQDLAKRFKALRSSSQTSLAQAIPLAQDGVTVVSDEEATQSWPSLKRRLPLGQSKVVVGETTGISARFEHTLSSKGLPLQEGSSNDIDRFLHKTEVSVAALCDKLSRVSVGEKDRIAELALTKAQLIAAKEEVARLSNEIDGLQGLKVKLKERGERITELETELQQVKDEFAEKERSWRALKEKLANEAASTYGVGFEVALEQVRLLCLLADISAADASKIVLDARLVEE
;
A
#
# COMPACT_ATOMS: atom_id res chain seq x y z
N MET A 1 -26.35 3.40 -52.06
CA MET A 1 -24.91 3.57 -52.26
C MET A 1 -24.21 3.16 -50.97
N GLY A 2 -23.68 1.94 -50.89
CA GLY A 2 -23.03 1.41 -49.68
C GLY A 2 -21.54 1.78 -49.68
N MET A 3 -21.01 2.15 -48.52
CA MET A 3 -19.57 2.42 -48.39
C MET A 3 -18.77 1.12 -48.55
N SER A 4 -17.62 1.22 -49.21
CA SER A 4 -16.65 0.13 -49.37
C SER A 4 -16.13 -0.33 -48.01
N LYS A 5 -15.84 -1.63 -47.85
CA LYS A 5 -15.17 -2.18 -46.65
C LYS A 5 -13.86 -1.45 -46.33
N GLN A 6 -13.17 -0.93 -47.35
CA GLN A 6 -11.95 -0.14 -47.17
C GLN A 6 -12.22 1.24 -46.56
N ASP A 7 -13.34 1.88 -46.90
CA ASP A 7 -13.73 3.16 -46.31
C ASP A 7 -14.18 3.00 -44.86
N LEU A 8 -14.86 1.89 -44.55
CA LEU A 8 -15.23 1.57 -43.17
C LEU A 8 -13.97 1.36 -42.30
N ALA A 9 -12.99 0.61 -42.81
CA ALA A 9 -11.72 0.39 -42.12
C ALA A 9 -10.92 1.69 -41.92
N LYS A 10 -10.89 2.57 -42.92
CA LYS A 10 -10.25 3.90 -42.82
C LYS A 10 -10.91 4.75 -41.74
N ARG A 11 -12.25 4.73 -41.65
CA ARG A 11 -12.99 5.48 -40.61
C ARG A 11 -12.75 4.94 -39.20
N PHE A 12 -12.73 3.62 -39.02
CA PHE A 12 -12.37 3.03 -37.73
C PHE A 12 -10.94 3.37 -37.30
N LYS A 13 -9.99 3.40 -38.25
CA LYS A 13 -8.60 3.80 -37.97
C LYS A 13 -8.48 5.29 -37.61
N ALA A 14 -9.25 6.15 -38.27
CA ALA A 14 -9.31 7.59 -37.97
C ALA A 14 -9.90 7.88 -36.58
N LEU A 15 -10.97 7.17 -36.18
CA LEU A 15 -11.56 7.30 -34.85
C LEU A 15 -10.55 6.92 -33.74
N ARG A 16 -9.76 5.86 -33.97
CA ARG A 16 -8.75 5.42 -33.00
C ARG A 16 -7.60 6.42 -32.83
N SER A 17 -7.20 7.13 -33.89
CA SER A 17 -6.21 8.21 -33.79
C SER A 17 -6.76 9.50 -33.16
N SER A 18 -8.06 9.77 -33.33
CA SER A 18 -8.70 10.96 -32.74
C SER A 18 -8.87 10.85 -31.22
N SER A 19 -8.95 9.64 -30.65
CA SER A 19 -9.07 9.44 -29.20
C SER A 19 -7.73 9.53 -28.45
N GLN A 20 -6.60 9.61 -29.15
CA GLN A 20 -5.27 9.75 -28.54
C GLN A 20 -4.75 11.19 -28.50
N THR A 21 -5.42 12.15 -29.16
CA THR A 21 -4.97 13.55 -29.23
C THR A 21 -5.57 14.47 -28.16
N SER A 22 -6.46 13.99 -27.29
CA SER A 22 -6.98 14.78 -26.15
C SER A 22 -6.37 14.43 -24.79
N LEU A 23 -5.40 13.51 -24.74
CA LEU A 23 -4.73 13.08 -23.50
C LEU A 23 -3.19 13.11 -23.66
N ALA A 24 -2.69 14.12 -24.36
CA ALA A 24 -1.25 14.33 -24.58
C ALA A 24 -0.80 15.76 -24.25
N GLN A 25 -1.39 16.34 -23.20
CA GLN A 25 -0.85 17.56 -22.57
C GLN A 25 -0.78 17.40 -21.05
N ALA A 26 0.02 16.45 -20.58
CA ALA A 26 0.67 16.50 -19.27
C ALA A 26 1.76 15.43 -19.16
N ILE A 27 3.02 15.90 -19.19
CA ILE A 27 4.20 15.35 -18.50
C ILE A 27 4.90 14.12 -19.16
N PRO A 28 6.22 14.21 -19.45
CA PRO A 28 7.02 13.10 -19.93
C PRO A 28 7.48 12.23 -18.75
N LEU A 29 7.22 10.92 -18.80
CA LEU A 29 7.89 9.98 -17.91
C LEU A 29 8.27 8.69 -18.65
N ALA A 30 9.55 8.38 -18.47
CA ALA A 30 10.36 7.26 -18.91
C ALA A 30 9.64 5.99 -19.40
N GLN A 31 10.19 5.47 -20.50
CA GLN A 31 10.10 4.09 -20.92
C GLN A 31 10.49 3.16 -19.76
N ASP A 32 9.66 2.17 -19.47
CA ASP A 32 10.15 0.85 -19.07
C ASP A 32 9.19 -0.22 -19.58
N GLY A 33 9.75 -1.21 -20.27
CA GLY A 33 9.03 -2.24 -20.98
C GLY A 33 8.33 -3.20 -20.03
N VAL A 34 7.03 -3.42 -20.25
CA VAL A 34 6.28 -4.51 -19.63
C VAL A 34 6.16 -5.63 -20.65
N THR A 35 7.05 -6.60 -20.53
CA THR A 35 6.89 -7.95 -21.10
C THR A 35 5.77 -8.65 -20.35
N VAL A 36 4.73 -9.01 -21.10
CA VAL A 36 3.66 -9.92 -20.68
C VAL A 36 4.28 -11.31 -20.53
N VAL A 37 4.21 -11.90 -19.33
CA VAL A 37 4.48 -13.32 -19.09
C VAL A 37 3.30 -13.92 -18.34
N SER A 38 2.79 -15.00 -18.92
CA SER A 38 1.58 -15.76 -18.58
C SER A 38 1.56 -16.32 -17.15
N ASP A 39 0.33 -16.44 -16.64
CA ASP A 39 -0.02 -17.25 -15.48
C ASP A 39 0.26 -18.73 -15.71
N GLU A 40 1.11 -19.32 -14.86
CA GLU A 40 1.18 -20.75 -14.64
C GLU A 40 1.02 -21.05 -13.15
N GLU A 41 -0.02 -21.84 -12.90
CA GLU A 41 -0.52 -22.36 -11.65
C GLU A 41 0.53 -23.26 -10.96
N ALA A 42 0.96 -22.90 -9.75
CA ALA A 42 1.77 -23.77 -8.89
C ALA A 42 1.30 -23.69 -7.43
N THR A 43 0.63 -24.76 -7.01
CA THR A 43 0.29 -25.06 -5.62
C THR A 43 1.53 -25.52 -4.87
N GLN A 44 2.14 -24.69 -4.00
CA GLN A 44 3.16 -25.15 -3.06
C GLN A 44 3.08 -24.48 -1.68
N SER A 45 2.51 -25.23 -0.73
CA SER A 45 3.05 -25.52 0.61
C SER A 45 3.68 -24.39 1.43
N TRP A 46 2.93 -23.87 2.40
CA TRP A 46 3.44 -23.04 3.50
C TRP A 46 4.08 -23.88 4.62
N PRO A 47 5.31 -23.60 5.06
CA PRO A 47 5.84 -24.15 6.30
C PRO A 47 5.62 -23.18 7.48
N SER A 48 4.72 -23.61 8.36
CA SER A 48 4.82 -23.57 9.83
C SER A 48 5.35 -22.31 10.53
N LEU A 49 4.40 -21.58 11.12
CA LEU A 49 4.54 -20.84 12.37
C LEU A 49 5.24 -21.67 13.45
N LYS A 50 6.46 -21.29 13.86
CA LYS A 50 7.03 -21.72 15.15
C LYS A 50 7.73 -20.58 15.90
N ARG A 51 7.01 -20.19 16.95
CA ARG A 51 7.45 -20.04 18.35
C ARG A 51 8.24 -18.79 18.76
N ARG A 52 7.53 -18.05 19.63
CA ARG A 52 8.00 -17.14 20.70
C ARG A 52 9.19 -17.69 21.50
N LEU A 53 10.04 -16.78 21.97
CA LEU A 53 10.76 -16.84 23.26
C LEU A 53 11.08 -15.38 23.71
N PRO A 54 11.47 -15.12 24.98
CA PRO A 54 10.63 -14.37 25.88
C PRO A 54 11.25 -13.06 26.38
N LEU A 55 10.35 -12.28 26.99
CA LEU A 55 10.55 -11.21 27.95
C LEU A 55 11.86 -11.35 28.77
N GLY A 56 12.85 -10.49 28.47
CA GLY A 56 13.96 -10.18 29.35
C GLY A 56 13.68 -8.85 30.04
N GLN A 57 13.10 -8.92 31.24
CA GLN A 57 13.06 -7.79 32.18
C GLN A 57 14.48 -7.45 32.64
N SER A 58 14.86 -6.19 32.53
CA SER A 58 15.85 -5.55 33.42
C SER A 58 15.38 -4.11 33.63
N LYS A 59 14.50 -3.93 34.62
CA LYS A 59 14.85 -3.37 35.94
C LYS A 59 15.54 -2.01 35.81
N VAL A 60 14.69 -0.99 35.85
CA VAL A 60 15.02 0.37 36.31
C VAL A 60 15.83 0.24 37.60
N VAL A 61 17.11 0.62 37.54
CA VAL A 61 17.88 1.00 38.72
C VAL A 61 18.21 2.46 38.51
N VAL A 62 17.42 3.29 39.20
CA VAL A 62 17.78 4.67 39.53
C VAL A 62 19.10 4.60 40.29
N GLY A 63 20.19 4.94 39.62
CA GLY A 63 21.45 5.23 40.28
C GLY A 63 21.41 6.67 40.77
N GLU A 64 21.06 6.84 42.05
CA GLU A 64 21.37 8.04 42.81
C GLU A 64 22.87 8.33 42.65
N THR A 65 23.21 9.41 41.94
CA THR A 65 24.57 9.95 41.97
C THR A 65 24.74 10.68 43.29
N THR A 66 24.97 9.92 44.35
CA THR A 66 25.50 10.46 45.60
C THR A 66 26.85 11.10 45.27
N GLY A 67 26.87 12.43 45.27
CA GLY A 67 28.09 13.21 45.14
C GLY A 67 29.05 12.83 46.25
N ILE A 68 30.10 12.08 45.91
CA ILE A 68 31.25 11.92 46.78
C ILE A 68 32.08 13.19 46.62
N SER A 69 31.70 14.19 47.40
CA SER A 69 32.56 15.31 47.77
C SER A 69 33.71 14.74 48.58
N ALA A 70 34.78 14.32 47.89
CA ALA A 70 36.06 14.03 48.52
C ALA A 70 36.70 15.37 48.92
N ARG A 71 36.20 15.93 50.03
CA ARG A 71 36.82 17.04 50.74
C ARG A 71 38.10 16.51 51.39
N PHE A 72 39.18 16.48 50.63
CA PHE A 72 40.51 16.14 51.12
C PHE A 72 41.14 17.40 51.74
N GLU A 73 40.64 17.80 52.91
CA GLU A 73 41.31 18.77 53.78
C GLU A 73 42.46 18.04 54.49
N HIS A 74 43.63 17.99 53.85
CA HIS A 74 44.88 17.85 54.61
C HIS A 74 45.40 19.24 54.93
N THR A 75 45.13 19.66 56.15
CA THR A 75 45.91 20.65 56.88
C THR A 75 47.38 20.22 56.86
N LEU A 76 48.17 20.76 55.93
CA LEU A 76 49.63 20.80 56.07
C LEU A 76 49.94 21.78 57.21
N SER A 77 49.87 21.26 58.43
CA SER A 77 50.40 21.91 59.62
C SER A 77 51.92 22.00 59.46
N SER A 78 52.37 23.14 58.93
CA SER A 78 53.76 23.58 58.96
C SER A 78 54.13 23.86 60.42
N LYS A 79 54.53 22.81 61.16
CA LYS A 79 55.33 23.00 62.35
C LYS A 79 56.77 23.22 61.89
N GLY A 80 57.22 24.48 61.98
CA GLY A 80 58.62 24.84 61.80
C GLY A 80 59.50 23.96 62.69
N LEU A 81 60.46 23.30 62.06
CA LEU A 81 61.49 22.52 62.76
C LEU A 81 62.50 23.49 63.38
N PRO A 82 62.82 23.37 64.67
CA PRO A 82 63.94 24.06 65.26
C PRO A 82 65.24 23.51 64.64
N LEU A 83 66.09 24.41 64.17
CA LEU A 83 67.47 24.15 63.76
C LEU A 83 68.21 23.50 64.94
N GLN A 84 68.30 22.17 64.94
CA GLN A 84 69.19 21.38 65.77
C GLN A 84 70.16 20.67 64.84
N GLU A 85 71.46 20.84 65.05
CA GLU A 85 72.56 20.30 64.23
C GLU A 85 72.38 18.80 64.00
N GLY A 86 71.90 18.46 62.80
CA GLY A 86 71.49 17.12 62.42
C GLY A 86 72.68 16.24 62.06
N SER A 87 72.74 15.08 62.71
CA SER A 87 73.55 13.94 62.31
C SER A 87 73.24 13.56 60.85
N SER A 88 74.27 13.24 60.06
CA SER A 88 74.18 12.80 58.65
C SER A 88 73.04 11.80 58.39
N ASN A 89 72.73 10.94 59.37
CA ASN A 89 71.71 9.90 59.28
C ASN A 89 70.27 10.43 59.14
N ASP A 90 69.96 11.64 59.61
CA ASP A 90 68.60 12.20 59.53
C ASP A 90 68.30 12.80 58.15
N ILE A 91 69.32 13.36 57.50
CA ILE A 91 69.24 13.88 56.12
C ILE A 91 69.01 12.71 55.16
N ASP A 92 69.76 11.61 55.32
CA ASP A 92 69.61 10.41 54.48
C ASP A 92 68.23 9.76 54.64
N ARG A 93 67.70 9.71 55.87
CA ARG A 93 66.34 9.22 56.13
C ARG A 93 65.28 10.09 55.46
N PHE A 94 65.43 11.41 55.52
CA PHE A 94 64.52 12.34 54.87
C PHE A 94 64.55 12.22 53.35
N LEU A 95 65.75 12.10 52.77
CA LEU A 95 65.94 11.89 51.33
C LEU A 95 65.30 10.58 50.86
N HIS A 96 65.57 9.48 51.56
CA HIS A 96 64.95 8.18 51.24
C HIS A 96 63.42 8.24 51.34
N LYS A 97 62.87 8.89 52.38
CA LYS A 97 61.42 9.07 52.52
C LYS A 97 60.83 9.91 51.38
N THR A 98 61.55 10.93 50.94
CA THR A 98 61.15 11.78 49.81
C THR A 98 61.18 11.00 48.51
N GLU A 99 62.24 10.22 48.26
CA GLU A 99 62.39 9.38 47.08
C GLU A 99 61.26 8.34 46.96
N VAL A 100 60.97 7.62 48.04
CA VAL A 100 59.87 6.64 48.09
C VAL A 100 58.51 7.34 47.84
N SER A 101 58.32 8.55 48.37
CA SER A 101 57.09 9.32 48.17
C SER A 101 56.93 9.79 46.73
N VAL A 102 58.01 10.25 46.09
CA VAL A 102 58.02 10.64 44.68
C VAL A 102 57.73 9.43 43.79
N ALA A 103 58.38 8.28 44.04
CA ALA A 103 58.11 7.05 43.31
C ALA A 103 56.64 6.61 43.41
N ALA A 104 56.06 6.68 44.62
CA ALA A 104 54.65 6.36 44.84
C ALA A 104 53.69 7.34 44.13
N LEU A 105 54.04 8.62 44.06
CA LEU A 105 53.26 9.61 43.30
C LEU A 105 53.36 9.39 41.80
N CYS A 106 54.55 9.04 41.29
CA CYS A 106 54.74 8.69 39.88
C CYS A 106 53.89 7.47 39.48
N ASP A 107 53.89 6.39 40.28
CA ASP A 107 53.04 5.22 40.00
C ASP A 107 51.54 5.58 39.99
N LYS A 108 51.09 6.40 40.95
CA LYS A 108 49.71 6.90 40.98
C LYS A 108 49.38 7.73 39.75
N LEU A 109 50.27 8.63 39.34
CA LEU A 109 50.08 9.47 38.16
C LEU A 109 50.02 8.63 36.88
N SER A 110 50.88 7.61 36.76
CA SER A 110 50.84 6.65 35.65
C SER A 110 49.52 5.91 35.57
N ARG A 111 48.98 5.40 36.69
CA ARG A 111 47.67 4.73 36.73
C ARG A 111 46.52 5.66 36.34
N VAL A 112 46.53 6.90 36.86
CA VAL A 112 45.52 7.91 36.51
C VAL A 112 45.60 8.27 35.02
N SER A 113 46.82 8.41 34.47
CA SER A 113 47.03 8.72 33.05
C SER A 113 46.50 7.62 32.12
N VAL A 114 46.67 6.34 32.49
CA VAL A 114 46.12 5.21 31.71
C VAL A 114 44.59 5.21 31.78
N GLY A 115 44.03 5.32 32.98
CA GLY A 115 42.57 5.34 33.15
C GLY A 115 41.88 6.52 32.43
N GLU A 116 42.55 7.67 32.33
CA GLU A 116 42.04 8.81 31.56
C GLU A 116 42.04 8.52 30.04
N LYS A 117 43.07 7.86 29.51
CA LYS A 117 43.11 7.44 28.10
C LYS A 117 41.98 6.46 27.78
N ASP A 118 41.71 5.51 28.66
CA ASP A 118 40.63 4.54 28.49
C ASP A 118 39.26 5.23 28.48
N ARG A 119 39.04 6.16 29.41
CA ARG A 119 37.81 6.98 29.44
C ARG A 119 37.61 7.82 28.18
N ILE A 120 38.68 8.41 27.65
CA ILE A 120 38.62 9.17 26.39
C ILE A 120 38.22 8.24 25.24
N ALA A 121 38.78 7.01 25.18
CA ALA A 121 38.43 6.03 24.16
C ALA A 121 36.96 5.57 24.28
N GLU A 122 36.47 5.31 25.50
CA GLU A 122 35.06 4.97 25.75
C GLU A 122 34.12 6.12 25.37
N LEU A 123 34.49 7.37 25.69
CA LEU A 123 33.72 8.55 25.31
C LEU A 123 33.67 8.73 23.79
N ALA A 124 34.77 8.48 23.08
CA ALA A 124 34.82 8.53 21.63
C ALA A 124 33.91 7.44 20.99
N LEU A 125 33.95 6.21 21.52
CA LEU A 125 33.12 5.10 21.06
C LEU A 125 31.63 5.38 21.27
N THR A 126 31.24 5.82 22.47
CA THR A 126 29.85 6.14 22.80
C THR A 126 29.33 7.33 21.97
N LYS A 127 30.17 8.32 21.69
CA LYS A 127 29.83 9.43 20.78
C LYS A 127 29.60 8.95 19.35
N ALA A 128 30.43 8.04 18.84
CA ALA A 128 30.25 7.46 17.51
C ALA A 128 28.94 6.65 17.43
N GLN A 129 28.65 5.83 18.44
CA GLN A 129 27.40 5.08 18.54
C GLN A 129 26.17 6.00 18.60
N LEU A 130 26.26 7.11 19.34
CA LEU A 130 25.18 8.09 19.41
C LEU A 130 24.93 8.77 18.06
N ILE A 131 25.97 9.07 17.29
CA ILE A 131 25.82 9.65 15.94
C ILE A 131 25.12 8.66 15.02
N ALA A 132 25.60 7.41 14.96
CA ALA A 132 24.99 6.36 14.15
C ALA A 132 23.52 6.10 14.54
N ALA A 133 23.22 6.07 15.84
CA ALA A 133 21.84 5.92 16.31
C ALA A 133 20.94 7.09 15.91
N LYS A 134 21.45 8.33 15.93
CA LYS A 134 20.69 9.51 15.49
C LYS A 134 20.39 9.47 13.98
N GLU A 135 21.35 9.07 13.17
CA GLU A 135 21.17 8.91 11.73
C GLU A 135 20.11 7.84 11.42
N GLU A 136 20.14 6.72 12.13
CA GLU A 136 19.15 5.65 11.96
C GLU A 136 17.74 6.07 12.41
N VAL A 137 17.62 6.82 13.51
CA VAL A 137 16.33 7.40 13.93
C VAL A 137 15.79 8.36 12.86
N ALA A 138 16.63 9.20 12.25
CA ALA A 138 16.22 10.09 11.18
C ALA A 138 15.76 9.30 9.93
N ARG A 139 16.50 8.24 9.57
CA ARG A 139 16.14 7.35 8.46
C ARG A 139 14.78 6.68 8.69
N LEU A 140 14.57 6.10 9.88
CA LEU A 140 13.33 5.44 10.25
C LEU A 140 12.16 6.42 10.33
N SER A 141 12.38 7.66 10.78
CA SER A 141 11.35 8.70 10.77
C SER A 141 10.85 8.98 9.36
N ASN A 142 11.76 9.14 8.39
CA ASN A 142 11.39 9.35 6.99
C ASN A 142 10.62 8.15 6.41
N GLU A 143 10.99 6.93 6.78
CA GLU A 143 10.30 5.72 6.36
C GLU A 143 8.88 5.65 6.94
N ILE A 144 8.70 6.01 8.22
CA ILE A 144 7.39 6.13 8.86
C ILE A 144 6.51 7.14 8.14
N ASP A 145 7.03 8.32 7.79
CA ASP A 145 6.29 9.34 7.05
C ASP A 145 5.86 8.85 5.66
N GLY A 146 6.75 8.13 4.97
CA GLY A 146 6.44 7.47 3.70
C GLY A 146 5.31 6.44 3.83
N LEU A 147 5.36 5.59 4.87
CA LEU A 147 4.32 4.61 5.17
C LEU A 147 2.98 5.27 5.52
N GLN A 148 2.98 6.39 6.22
CA GLN A 148 1.77 7.17 6.49
C GLN A 148 1.17 7.71 5.19
N GLY A 149 2.00 8.22 4.27
CA GLY A 149 1.55 8.65 2.95
C GLY A 149 0.91 7.51 2.13
N LEU A 150 1.51 6.32 2.16
CA LEU A 150 0.92 5.14 1.51
C LEU A 150 -0.40 4.70 2.16
N LYS A 151 -0.50 4.79 3.49
CA LYS A 151 -1.74 4.49 4.23
C LYS A 151 -2.89 5.41 3.82
N VAL A 152 -2.62 6.70 3.59
CA VAL A 152 -3.63 7.65 3.09
C VAL A 152 -4.09 7.27 1.68
N LYS A 153 -3.14 7.04 0.76
CA LYS A 153 -3.46 6.60 -0.62
C LYS A 153 -4.26 5.30 -0.66
N LEU A 154 -4.00 4.37 0.25
CA LEU A 154 -4.73 3.12 0.34
C LEU A 154 -6.19 3.36 0.75
N LYS A 155 -6.44 4.28 1.69
CA LYS A 155 -7.80 4.67 2.08
C LYS A 155 -8.56 5.32 0.92
N GLU A 156 -7.95 6.28 0.24
CA GLU A 156 -8.53 6.95 -0.93
C GLU A 156 -8.89 5.95 -2.04
N ARG A 157 -8.01 4.98 -2.30
CA ARG A 157 -8.30 3.90 -3.26
C ARG A 157 -9.43 2.99 -2.79
N GLY A 158 -9.52 2.71 -1.49
CA GLY A 158 -10.61 1.95 -0.90
C GLY A 158 -11.97 2.63 -1.10
N GLU A 159 -12.03 3.94 -0.83
CA GLU A 159 -13.24 4.75 -1.06
C GLU A 159 -13.65 4.74 -2.54
N ARG A 160 -12.69 4.91 -3.46
CA ARG A 160 -12.96 4.85 -4.90
C ARG A 160 -13.43 3.49 -5.39
N ILE A 161 -12.95 2.39 -4.79
CA ILE A 161 -13.44 1.04 -5.10
C ILE A 161 -14.91 0.94 -4.70
N THR A 162 -15.27 1.39 -3.49
CA THR A 162 -16.67 1.34 -3.04
C THR A 162 -17.60 2.20 -3.90
N GLU A 163 -17.15 3.37 -4.35
CA GLU A 163 -17.89 4.22 -5.28
C GLU A 163 -18.14 3.49 -6.62
N LEU A 164 -17.08 2.93 -7.22
CA LEU A 164 -17.20 2.18 -8.48
C LEU A 164 -18.07 0.93 -8.36
N GLU A 165 -18.03 0.23 -7.23
CA GLU A 165 -18.93 -0.90 -6.96
C GLU A 165 -20.40 -0.48 -6.94
N THR A 166 -20.71 0.69 -6.35
CA THR A 166 -22.07 1.23 -6.36
C THR A 166 -22.53 1.66 -7.75
N GLU A 167 -21.66 2.32 -8.54
CA GLU A 167 -21.97 2.69 -9.92
C GLU A 167 -22.21 1.46 -10.81
N LEU A 168 -21.38 0.42 -10.66
CA LEU A 168 -21.54 -0.83 -11.40
C LEU A 168 -22.88 -1.50 -11.07
N GLN A 169 -23.24 -1.54 -9.78
CA GLN A 169 -24.53 -2.08 -9.36
C GLN A 169 -25.71 -1.28 -9.94
N GLN A 170 -25.63 0.05 -9.95
CA GLN A 170 -26.65 0.89 -10.58
C GLN A 170 -26.80 0.60 -12.07
N VAL A 171 -25.69 0.56 -12.82
CA VAL A 171 -25.71 0.27 -14.27
C VAL A 171 -26.30 -1.11 -14.56
N LYS A 172 -26.01 -2.10 -13.71
CA LYS A 172 -26.58 -3.44 -13.81
C LYS A 172 -28.11 -3.43 -13.64
N ASP A 173 -28.60 -2.66 -12.68
CA ASP A 173 -30.04 -2.55 -12.42
C ASP A 173 -30.76 -1.80 -13.55
N GLU A 174 -30.16 -0.71 -14.05
CA GLU A 174 -30.66 0.02 -15.23
C GLU A 174 -30.70 -0.86 -16.48
N PHE A 175 -29.67 -1.70 -16.68
CA PHE A 175 -29.64 -2.64 -17.80
C PHE A 175 -30.74 -3.69 -17.68
N ALA A 176 -30.95 -4.25 -16.49
CA ALA A 176 -32.03 -5.21 -16.25
C ALA A 176 -33.42 -4.59 -16.47
N GLU A 177 -33.60 -3.32 -16.13
CA GLU A 177 -34.84 -2.59 -16.40
C GLU A 177 -35.06 -2.36 -17.90
N LYS A 178 -34.02 -1.92 -18.62
CA LYS A 178 -34.06 -1.75 -20.08
C LYS A 178 -34.33 -3.07 -20.81
N GLU A 179 -33.78 -4.18 -20.33
CA GLU A 179 -34.06 -5.48 -20.90
C GLU A 179 -35.51 -5.91 -20.69
N ARG A 180 -36.07 -5.65 -19.49
CA ARG A 180 -37.50 -5.91 -19.21
C ARG A 180 -38.42 -5.05 -20.07
N SER A 181 -38.13 -3.75 -20.20
CA SER A 181 -38.94 -2.85 -21.03
C SER A 181 -38.86 -3.19 -22.52
N TRP A 182 -37.68 -3.57 -23.01
CA TRP A 182 -37.51 -4.06 -24.38
C TRP A 182 -38.30 -5.34 -24.65
N ARG A 183 -38.28 -6.31 -23.72
CA ARG A 183 -39.10 -7.52 -23.83
C ARG A 183 -40.59 -7.20 -23.88
N ALA A 184 -41.07 -6.33 -23.01
CA ALA A 184 -42.48 -5.91 -23.00
C ALA A 184 -42.88 -5.18 -24.29
N LEU A 185 -42.00 -4.32 -24.83
CA LEU A 185 -42.26 -3.64 -26.10
C LEU A 185 -42.32 -4.63 -27.27
N LYS A 186 -41.40 -5.60 -27.31
CA LYS A 186 -41.38 -6.64 -28.33
C LYS A 186 -42.67 -7.46 -28.32
N GLU A 187 -43.16 -7.84 -27.14
CA GLU A 187 -44.42 -8.57 -26.97
C GLU A 187 -45.63 -7.74 -27.44
N LYS A 188 -45.71 -6.46 -27.04
CA LYS A 188 -46.75 -5.54 -27.50
C LYS A 188 -46.79 -5.44 -29.03
N LEU A 189 -45.62 -5.28 -29.66
CA LEU A 189 -45.52 -5.17 -31.11
C LEU A 189 -45.93 -6.47 -31.81
N ALA A 190 -45.57 -7.63 -31.24
CA ALA A 190 -46.01 -8.93 -31.76
C ALA A 190 -47.54 -9.08 -31.71
N ASN A 191 -48.16 -8.68 -30.59
CA ASN A 191 -49.61 -8.71 -30.42
C ASN A 191 -50.33 -7.74 -31.38
N GLU A 192 -49.79 -6.53 -31.55
CA GLU A 192 -50.33 -5.53 -32.48
C GLU A 192 -50.22 -5.99 -33.94
N ALA A 193 -49.09 -6.60 -34.32
CA ALA A 193 -48.91 -7.20 -35.63
C ALA A 193 -49.90 -8.35 -35.85
N ALA A 194 -50.04 -9.28 -34.89
CA ALA A 194 -50.99 -10.38 -34.97
C ALA A 194 -52.44 -9.87 -35.11
N SER A 195 -52.82 -8.85 -34.33
CA SER A 195 -54.15 -8.23 -34.40
C SER A 195 -54.39 -7.56 -35.76
N THR A 196 -53.41 -6.81 -36.28
CA THR A 196 -53.54 -6.11 -37.56
C THR A 196 -53.63 -7.08 -38.73
N TYR A 197 -52.79 -8.12 -38.74
CA TYR A 197 -52.86 -9.17 -39.77
C TYR A 197 -54.16 -9.96 -39.68
N GLY A 198 -54.65 -10.28 -38.48
CA GLY A 198 -55.93 -10.94 -38.29
C GLY A 198 -57.10 -10.13 -38.86
N VAL A 199 -57.19 -8.84 -38.52
CA VAL A 199 -58.22 -7.95 -39.06
C VAL A 199 -58.09 -7.79 -40.59
N GLY A 200 -56.87 -7.62 -41.11
CA GLY A 200 -56.64 -7.51 -42.55
C GLY A 200 -57.00 -8.78 -43.32
N PHE A 201 -56.75 -9.94 -42.74
CA PHE A 201 -57.13 -11.24 -43.30
C PHE A 201 -58.66 -11.40 -43.37
N GLU A 202 -59.37 -11.05 -42.29
CA GLU A 202 -60.84 -11.05 -42.28
C GLU A 202 -61.44 -10.12 -43.34
N VAL A 203 -60.92 -8.90 -43.48
CA VAL A 203 -61.36 -7.97 -44.52
C VAL A 203 -61.10 -8.54 -45.92
N ALA A 204 -59.96 -9.20 -46.15
CA ALA A 204 -59.67 -9.83 -47.43
C ALA A 204 -60.60 -11.01 -47.73
N LEU A 205 -60.91 -11.85 -46.73
CA LEU A 205 -61.90 -12.93 -46.89
C LEU A 205 -63.28 -12.37 -47.23
N GLU A 206 -63.70 -11.29 -46.57
CA GLU A 206 -64.98 -10.63 -46.87
C GLU A 206 -65.01 -10.07 -48.30
N GLN A 207 -63.91 -9.48 -48.77
CA GLN A 207 -63.79 -9.05 -50.17
C GLN A 207 -63.92 -10.23 -51.15
N VAL A 208 -63.34 -11.39 -50.84
CA VAL A 208 -63.48 -12.61 -51.67
C VAL A 208 -64.93 -13.10 -51.67
N ARG A 209 -65.63 -13.10 -50.52
CA ARG A 209 -67.06 -13.45 -50.43
C ARG A 209 -67.91 -12.60 -51.37
N LEU A 210 -67.66 -11.30 -51.39
CA LEU A 210 -68.40 -10.34 -52.22
C LEU A 210 -68.13 -10.51 -53.72
N LEU A 211 -66.88 -10.82 -54.11
CA LEU A 211 -66.50 -11.01 -55.51
C LEU A 211 -66.86 -12.39 -56.06
N CYS A 212 -66.89 -13.43 -55.22
CA CYS A 212 -67.08 -14.82 -55.61
C CYS A 212 -68.07 -15.55 -54.67
N LEU A 213 -69.37 -15.31 -54.87
CA LEU A 213 -70.47 -15.86 -54.04
C LEU A 213 -70.49 -17.39 -53.87
N LEU A 214 -69.85 -18.15 -54.76
CA LEU A 214 -69.79 -19.62 -54.71
C LEU A 214 -68.45 -20.16 -54.15
N ALA A 215 -67.50 -19.29 -53.80
CA ALA A 215 -66.23 -19.73 -53.24
C ALA A 215 -66.42 -20.28 -51.83
N ASP A 216 -66.11 -21.56 -51.63
CA ASP A 216 -66.05 -22.16 -50.30
C ASP A 216 -64.77 -21.72 -49.60
N ILE A 217 -64.93 -20.83 -48.63
CA ILE A 217 -63.87 -20.29 -47.77
C ILE A 217 -64.03 -20.78 -46.33
N SER A 218 -64.84 -21.81 -46.08
CA SER A 218 -64.98 -22.42 -44.76
C SER A 218 -63.65 -22.97 -44.21
N ALA A 219 -62.70 -23.26 -45.09
CA ALA A 219 -61.36 -23.68 -44.73
C ALA A 219 -60.42 -22.51 -44.34
N ALA A 220 -60.74 -21.28 -44.71
CA ALA A 220 -59.95 -20.09 -44.41
C ALA A 220 -60.44 -19.48 -43.09
N ASP A 221 -60.02 -20.09 -42.00
CA ASP A 221 -60.36 -19.64 -40.65
C ASP A 221 -59.18 -18.88 -40.03
N ALA A 222 -59.43 -17.62 -39.68
CA ALA A 222 -58.44 -16.74 -39.07
C ALA A 222 -58.08 -17.15 -37.63
N SER A 223 -58.89 -17.98 -36.99
CA SER A 223 -58.67 -18.48 -35.62
C SER A 223 -57.75 -19.70 -35.53
N LYS A 224 -57.37 -20.29 -36.67
CA LYS A 224 -56.47 -21.45 -36.69
C LYS A 224 -55.03 -21.04 -36.41
N ILE A 225 -54.44 -21.65 -35.39
CA ILE A 225 -53.03 -21.48 -35.02
C ILE A 225 -52.14 -22.52 -35.73
N VAL A 226 -50.90 -22.15 -36.05
CA VAL A 226 -49.92 -23.08 -36.62
C VAL A 226 -49.07 -23.68 -35.50
N LEU A 227 -49.31 -24.94 -35.16
CA LEU A 227 -48.50 -25.75 -34.25
C LEU A 227 -47.74 -26.80 -35.07
N ASP A 228 -46.40 -26.85 -34.95
CA ASP A 228 -45.54 -27.81 -35.66
C ASP A 228 -45.82 -27.90 -37.18
N ALA A 229 -45.98 -26.74 -37.83
CA ALA A 229 -46.30 -26.61 -39.26
C ALA A 229 -47.65 -27.25 -39.69
N ARG A 230 -48.58 -27.49 -38.76
CA ARG A 230 -49.97 -27.87 -39.02
C ARG A 230 -50.92 -26.80 -38.50
N LEU A 231 -52.00 -26.53 -39.24
CA LEU A 231 -53.10 -25.68 -38.78
C LEU A 231 -53.98 -26.47 -37.81
N VAL A 232 -54.16 -25.93 -36.60
CA VAL A 232 -54.98 -26.52 -35.53
C VAL A 232 -55.97 -25.45 -35.07
N GLU A 233 -57.19 -25.88 -34.71
CA GLU A 233 -58.15 -25.03 -34.00
C GLU A 233 -57.53 -24.61 -32.64
N GLU A 234 -57.76 -23.37 -32.22
CA GLU A 234 -57.30 -22.88 -30.90
C GLU A 234 -57.96 -23.63 -29.72
#